data_AF-A0A848H335-F1
#
_entry.id   AF-A0A848H335-F1
#
_cell.length_a   1.000
_cell.length_b   1.000
_cell.length_c   1.000
_cell.angle_alpha   90.00
_cell.angle_beta   90.00
_cell.angle_gamma   90.00
#
_symmetry.space_group_name_H-M   'P 1'
#
loop_
_entity.id
_entity.type
_entity.pdbx_description
1 polymer ?
#
loop_
_entity_poly.entity_id
_entity_poly.type
_entity_poly.pdbx_seq_one_letter_code
_entity_poly.pdbx_strand_id
1 'polypeptide(L)' 'MEQKPARLTVLIDAEKKKAFEALCASQDITASQVVRQLIREYLARHGAGHGPHHPDASP' A
#
# COMPACT_ATOMS: atom_id res chain seq x y z
N MET A 1 -10.13 14.95 2.95
CA MET A 1 -10.92 13.70 2.88
C MET A 1 -10.39 12.75 3.95
N GLU A 2 -11.26 12.25 4.82
CA GLU A 2 -10.89 11.36 5.92
C GLU A 2 -10.22 10.10 5.38
N GLN A 3 -8.93 9.94 5.67
CA GLN A 3 -8.17 8.72 5.41
C GLN A 3 -8.70 7.65 6.37
N LYS A 4 -9.85 7.03 6.08
CA LYS A 4 -10.43 5.97 6.91
C LYS A 4 -9.41 4.84 6.99
N PRO A 5 -8.75 4.60 8.14
CA PRO A 5 -7.73 3.57 8.24
C PRO A 5 -8.41 2.21 8.16
N ALA A 6 -8.33 1.55 7.01
CA ALA A 6 -8.79 0.18 6.85
C ALA A 6 -7.70 -0.77 7.34
N ARG A 7 -8.05 -1.70 8.24
CA ARG A 7 -7.14 -2.75 8.71
C ARG A 7 -7.18 -3.92 7.73
N LEU A 8 -6.08 -4.14 7.02
CA LEU A 8 -5.88 -5.34 6.21
C LEU A 8 -5.10 -6.37 7.03
N THR A 9 -5.68 -7.56 7.24
CA THR A 9 -4.99 -8.69 7.86
C THR A 9 -4.67 -9.70 6.78
N VAL A 10 -3.38 -9.97 6.55
CA VAL A 10 -2.92 -10.99 5.60
C VAL A 10 -2.14 -12.04 6.37
N LEU A 11 -2.45 -13.32 6.13
CA LEU A 11 -1.65 -14.43 6.61
C LEU A 11 -0.55 -14.68 5.58
N ILE A 12 0.70 -14.57 6.03
CA ILE A 12 1.88 -14.88 5.23
C ILE A 12 2.73 -15.90 5.98
N ASP A 13 3.46 -16.71 5.23
CA ASP A 13 4.39 -17.67 5.78
C ASP A 13 5.50 -16.98 6.60
N ALA A 14 5.94 -17.60 7.69
CA ALA A 14 6.95 -17.03 8.59
C ALA A 14 8.28 -16.78 7.89
N GLU A 15 8.68 -17.65 6.96
CA GLU A 15 9.94 -17.50 6.22
C GLU A 15 9.85 -16.32 5.25
N LYS A 16 8.72 -16.20 4.54
CA LYS A 16 8.45 -15.06 3.65
C LYS A 16 8.36 -13.74 4.41
N LYS A 17 7.72 -13.72 5.58
CA LYS A 17 7.65 -12.54 6.46
C LYS A 17 9.04 -12.05 6.83
N LYS A 18 9.91 -12.98 7.26
CA LYS A 18 11.27 -12.66 7.69
C LYS A 18 12.12 -12.11 6.54
N ALA A 19 12.05 -12.75 5.37
CA ALA A 19 12.73 -12.28 4.18
C ALA A 19 12.24 -10.87 3.76
N PHE A 20 10.92 -10.65 3.80
CA PHE A 20 10.32 -9.35 3.46
C PHE A 20 10.71 -8.24 4.45
N GLU A 21 10.69 -8.52 5.76
CA GLU A 21 11.15 -7.57 6.78
C GLU A 21 12.63 -7.25 6.65
N ALA A 22 13.49 -8.24 6.39
CA ALA A 22 14.92 -8.02 6.17
C ALA A 22 15.19 -7.17 4.92
N LEU A 23 14.44 -7.41 3.84
CA LEU A 23 14.52 -6.62 2.61
C LEU A 23 14.04 -5.18 2.82
N CYS A 24 12.97 -5.01 3.60
CA CYS A 24 12.45 -3.70 3.97
C CYS A 24 13.47 -2.93 4.85
N ALA A 25 14.04 -3.61 5.85
CA ALA A 25 15.05 -3.03 6.74
C ALA A 25 16.32 -2.60 5.99
N SER A 26 16.75 -3.35 4.96
CA SER A 26 17.90 -2.95 4.13
C SER A 26 17.66 -1.68 3.31
N GLN A 27 16.40 -1.32 3.07
CA GLN A 27 16.01 -0.16 2.26
C GLN A 27 15.47 0.99 3.12
N ASP A 28 15.60 0.90 4.44
CA ASP A 28 15.07 1.87 5.41
C ASP A 28 13.55 2.11 5.27
N ILE A 29 12.82 1.08 4.84
CA ILE A 29 11.36 1.12 4.69
C ILE A 29 10.71 0.07 5.58
N THR A 30 9.44 0.28 5.95
CA THR A 30 8.68 -0.70 6.70
C THR A 30 7.83 -1.56 5.78
N ALA A 31 7.57 -2.80 6.17
CA ALA A 31 6.70 -3.72 5.43
C ALA A 31 5.34 -3.09 5.09
N SER A 32 4.75 -2.32 6.02
CA SER A 32 3.50 -1.59 5.82
C SER A 32 3.58 -0.54 4.70
N GLN A 33 4.72 0.15 4.56
CA GLN A 33 4.92 1.13 3.48
C GLN A 33 4.99 0.44 2.13
N VAL A 34 5.72 -0.68 2.04
CA VAL A 34 5.82 -1.48 0.81
C VAL A 34 4.47 -2.05 0.43
N VAL A 35 3.73 -2.64 1.37
CA VAL A 35 2.39 -3.19 1.11
C VAL A 35 1.42 -2.11 0.64
N ARG A 36 1.44 -0.91 1.22
CA ARG A 36 0.62 0.22 0.76
C ARG A 36 0.96 0.65 -0.67
N GLN A 37 2.25 0.76 -1.00
CA GLN A 37 2.71 1.07 -2.36
C GLN A 37 2.26 -0.02 -3.33
N LEU A 38 2.44 -1.29 -2.97
CA LEU A 38 2.01 -2.45 -3.76
C LEU A 38 0.51 -2.42 -4.03
N ILE A 39 -0.32 -2.16 -3.02
CA ILE A 39 -1.77 -2.05 -3.18
C ILE A 39 -2.12 -0.89 -4.12
N ARG A 40 -1.54 0.30 -3.91
CA ARG A 40 -1.80 1.47 -4.76
C ARG A 40 -1.42 1.21 -6.22
N GLU A 41 -0.24 0.63 -6.44
CA GLU A 41 0.27 0.33 -7.77
C GLU A 41 -0.54 -0.80 -8.44
N TYR A 42 -0.94 -1.81 -7.67
CA TYR A 42 -1.78 -2.91 -8.14
C TYR A 42 -3.18 -2.42 -8.54
N LEU A 43 -3.80 -1.55 -7.74
CA LEU A 43 -5.08 -0.89 -8.06
C LEU A 43 -4.95 -0.01 -9.31
N ALA A 44 -3.87 0.75 -9.44
CA ALA A 44 -3.59 1.56 -10.63
C ALA A 44 -3.41 0.69 -11.89
N ARG A 45 -2.70 -0.44 -11.77
CA ARG A 45 -2.45 -1.37 -12.89
C ARG A 45 -3.69 -2.16 -13.31
N HIS A 46 -4.57 -2.51 -12.37
CA HIS A 46 -5.81 -3.26 -12.66
C HIS A 46 -7.02 -2.38 -12.97
N GLY A 47 -6.86 -1.06 -13.05
CA GLY A 47 -7.96 -0.14 -13.37
C GLY A 47 -9.02 -0.03 -12.26
N ALA A 48 -8.77 -0.60 -11.09
CA ALA A 48 -9.54 -0.35 -9.88
C ALA A 48 -9.08 0.98 -9.27
N GLY A 49 -9.13 2.05 -10.08
CA GLY A 49 -9.01 3.40 -9.61
C GLY A 49 -10.14 3.64 -8.63
N HIS A 50 -9.82 3.71 -7.34
CA HIS A 50 -10.65 4.52 -6.46
C HIS A 50 -10.73 5.90 -7.12
N GLY A 51 -11.95 6.38 -7.29
CA GLY A 51 -12.33 7.45 -8.21
C GLY A 51 -11.40 8.66 -8.21
N PRO A 52 -11.43 9.43 -9.31
CA PRO A 52 -10.45 10.44 -9.63
C PRO A 52 -10.23 11.37 -8.44
N HIS A 53 -8.97 11.53 -8.07
CA HIS A 53 -8.53 12.78 -7.49
C HIS A 53 -8.85 13.86 -8.53
N HIS A 54 -9.97 14.57 -8.33
CA HIS A 54 -10.27 15.82 -8.99
C HIS A 54 -9.79 16.95 -8.07
N PRO A 55 -8.60 17.51 -8.29
CA PRO A 55 -8.29 18.85 -7.86
C PRO A 55 -8.70 19.78 -9.01
N ASP A 56 -9.95 20.18 -9.11
CA ASP A 56 -10.23 21.35 -9.96
C ASP A 56 -11.40 22.21 -9.44
N ALA A 57 -11.07 23.51 -9.43
CA ALA A 57 -11.92 24.69 -9.40
C ALA A 57 -13.04 24.78 -8.33
N SER A 58 -12.66 25.35 -7.19
CA SER A 58 -13.57 26.22 -6.43
C SER A 58 -13.70 27.57 -7.17
N PRO A 59 -14.90 28.17 -7.29
CA PRO A 59 -15.09 29.51 -7.85
C PRO A 59 -14.64 30.62 -6.89
#